data_AF-S0G005-F1
#
_entry.id   AF-S0G005-F1
#
_cell.length_a   1.000
_cell.length_b   1.000
_cell.length_c   1.000
_cell.angle_alpha   90.00
_cell.angle_beta   90.00
_cell.angle_gamma   90.00
#
_symmetry.space_group_name_H-M   'P 1'
#
loop_
_entity.id
_entity.type
_entity.pdbx_description
1 polymer ?
#
loop_
_entity_poly.entity_id
_entity_poly.type
_entity_poly.pdbx_seq_one_letter_code
_entity_poly.pdbx_strand_id
1 'polypeptide(L)'
;MPDGPHVLCVNPWIHDFAAFDFWLKPLGLLTLAGLLRDAGVRISFIDCLDRFHPKETGPVKTAWDGRGPFRKTPILPADVIPPSAGPLPRTRKQFFRYGILPDWFRKDLEALDPPDLILVTSLMTYWASGVTETISVIRSVFPDVPIVLGGKYATLCQEHAAAFSGADLVITGQGEPALENMITRFTGRPLFLNDRPDNPPFPALDLCSKLTFAPVLTTRGCPFSCEYCASSFLEPRMVRRSPDRVFEEICHWHHQHHIKNFAFYDDALLVNGPNHAYLLMEKIINAGLDLFFHTPNALHIREITPEAADLMFRAGFKTIRLGLETAAFSKDRQYDVKVRADEFFRAVNALKTAGFDAQQIGAYLLCGLPDQNLDDVAASMAFVKKAGVLPVLAFYSPIPHTPLWETAVSGARFDLNRHPVFTNNSLFPCVRSEADRARISRLKNQRVSDIV
;
A
#
# COMPACT_ATOMS: atom_id res chain seq x y z
N MET A 1 -17.13 29.48 5.66
CA MET A 1 -16.59 30.80 6.05
C MET A 1 -15.08 30.75 5.89
N PRO A 2 -14.39 31.85 5.52
CA PRO A 2 -12.92 31.88 5.44
C PRO A 2 -12.21 31.60 6.79
N ASP A 3 -12.95 31.51 7.89
CA ASP A 3 -12.44 31.37 9.27
C ASP A 3 -12.41 29.91 9.80
N GLY A 4 -12.30 28.90 8.94
CA GLY A 4 -12.06 27.50 9.38
C GLY A 4 -10.59 27.24 9.72
N PRO A 5 -10.25 26.27 10.59
CA PRO A 5 -8.85 25.89 10.79
C PRO A 5 -8.24 25.37 9.48
N HIS A 6 -6.93 25.54 9.33
CA HIS A 6 -6.15 25.06 8.21
C HIS A 6 -5.32 23.84 8.61
N VAL A 7 -5.55 22.72 7.93
CA VAL A 7 -4.79 21.50 8.11
C VAL A 7 -3.96 21.21 6.86
N LEU A 8 -2.66 20.98 7.05
CA LEU A 8 -1.77 20.49 6.01
C LEU A 8 -1.62 18.98 6.13
N CYS A 9 -2.03 18.25 5.10
CA CYS A 9 -1.81 16.81 4.98
C CYS A 9 -0.52 16.56 4.17
N VAL A 10 0.38 15.71 4.67
CA VAL A 10 1.64 15.39 4.00
C VAL A 10 1.81 13.89 3.83
N ASN A 11 2.02 13.47 2.58
CA ASN A 11 2.55 12.15 2.26
C ASN A 11 4.09 12.24 2.20
N PRO A 12 4.84 11.52 3.05
CA PRO A 12 6.27 11.70 3.18
C PRO A 12 7.07 11.02 2.08
N TRP A 13 8.37 11.34 2.02
CA TRP A 13 9.31 10.62 1.15
C TRP A 13 9.43 9.16 1.56
N ILE A 14 9.85 8.35 0.59
CA ILE A 14 10.27 6.97 0.84
C ILE A 14 11.78 6.88 0.81
N HIS A 15 12.37 6.36 1.88
CA HIS A 15 13.77 5.93 1.93
C HIS A 15 13.82 4.40 1.79
N ASP A 16 14.32 3.93 0.65
CA ASP A 16 14.31 2.49 0.34
C ASP A 16 15.41 2.11 -0.66
N PHE A 17 15.65 0.80 -0.79
CA PHE A 17 16.38 0.18 -1.88
C PHE A 17 15.53 0.09 -3.16
N ALA A 18 14.20 0.02 -3.04
CA ALA A 18 13.29 -0.08 -4.16
C ALA A 18 11.90 0.48 -3.80
N ALA A 19 11.44 1.49 -4.56
CA ALA A 19 10.06 1.94 -4.54
C ALA A 19 9.57 2.24 -5.97
N PHE A 20 8.27 2.06 -6.20
CA PHE A 20 7.63 2.25 -7.48
C PHE A 20 6.17 2.63 -7.27
N ASP A 21 5.61 3.50 -8.11
CA ASP A 21 4.19 3.83 -8.06
C ASP A 21 3.39 2.66 -8.64
N PHE A 22 3.02 1.74 -7.74
CA PHE A 22 2.19 0.60 -8.06
C PHE A 22 0.74 0.87 -7.64
N TRP A 23 0.19 1.98 -8.16
CA TRP A 23 -1.10 2.56 -7.77
C TRP A 23 -1.13 3.19 -6.37
N LEU A 24 0.01 3.73 -5.92
CA LEU A 24 0.17 4.18 -4.54
C LEU A 24 -0.41 5.59 -4.35
N LYS A 25 -1.42 5.71 -3.49
CA LYS A 25 -1.81 6.97 -2.85
C LYS A 25 -2.05 6.77 -1.36
N PRO A 26 -1.87 7.81 -0.53
CA PRO A 26 -2.12 7.74 0.91
C PRO A 26 -3.64 7.78 1.19
N LEU A 27 -4.36 6.74 0.75
CA LEU A 27 -5.84 6.73 0.72
C LEU A 27 -6.44 7.06 2.10
N GLY A 28 -5.88 6.51 3.18
CA GLY A 28 -6.32 6.84 4.54
C GLY A 28 -6.22 8.34 4.86
N LEU A 29 -5.09 8.98 4.54
CA LEU A 29 -4.90 10.42 4.75
C LEU A 29 -5.85 11.25 3.88
N LEU A 30 -6.09 10.84 2.63
CA LEU A 30 -7.01 11.52 1.71
C LEU A 30 -8.48 11.32 2.11
N THR A 31 -8.83 10.20 2.73
CA THR A 31 -10.14 9.99 3.37
C THR A 31 -10.33 10.97 4.53
N LEU A 32 -9.34 11.11 5.43
CA LEU A 32 -9.41 12.08 6.52
C LEU A 32 -9.51 13.52 5.98
N ALA A 33 -8.74 13.86 4.94
CA ALA A 33 -8.84 15.15 4.28
C ALA A 33 -10.24 15.43 3.70
N GLY A 34 -10.87 14.41 3.10
CA GLY A 34 -12.25 14.51 2.59
C GLY A 34 -13.26 14.80 3.71
N LEU A 35 -13.16 14.08 4.83
CA LEU A 35 -14.01 14.29 6.02
C LEU A 35 -13.84 15.69 6.62
N LEU A 36 -12.59 16.13 6.79
CA LEU A 36 -12.29 17.45 7.34
C LEU A 36 -12.78 18.58 6.41
N ARG A 37 -12.57 18.43 5.09
CA ARG A 37 -13.04 19.40 4.10
C ARG A 37 -14.57 19.52 4.10
N ASP A 38 -15.28 18.40 4.20
CA ASP A 38 -16.75 18.37 4.28
C ASP A 38 -17.26 19.04 5.58
N ALA A 39 -16.48 18.99 6.65
CA ALA A 39 -16.73 19.70 7.91
C ALA A 39 -16.25 21.17 7.91
N GLY A 40 -15.83 21.71 6.76
CA GLY A 40 -15.46 23.12 6.61
C GLY A 40 -14.03 23.48 7.01
N VAL A 41 -13.16 22.49 7.23
CA VAL A 41 -11.72 22.69 7.46
C VAL A 41 -11.03 23.00 6.13
N ARG A 42 -10.15 24.00 6.10
CA ARG A 42 -9.31 24.28 4.93
C ARG A 42 -8.21 23.23 4.86
N ILE A 43 -8.06 22.58 3.71
CA ILE A 43 -7.04 21.54 3.52
C ILE A 43 -6.01 21.97 2.49
N SER A 44 -4.74 21.85 2.86
CA SER A 44 -3.63 21.77 1.90
C SER A 44 -3.08 20.35 1.89
N PHE A 45 -2.55 19.93 0.76
CA PHE A 45 -1.93 18.62 0.62
C PHE A 45 -0.61 18.74 -0.11
N ILE A 46 0.44 18.13 0.43
CA ILE A 46 1.73 17.99 -0.25
C ILE A 46 2.09 16.51 -0.32
N ASP A 47 2.25 16.01 -1.54
CA ASP A 47 2.68 14.64 -1.80
C ASP A 47 4.18 14.63 -2.14
N CYS A 48 5.01 14.21 -1.20
CA CYS A 48 6.44 14.07 -1.47
C CYS A 48 6.71 13.02 -2.55
N LEU A 49 5.77 12.12 -2.85
CA LEU A 49 5.88 11.11 -3.91
C LEU A 49 5.26 11.57 -5.24
N ASP A 50 4.91 12.86 -5.37
CA ASP A 50 4.28 13.38 -6.58
C ASP A 50 5.20 13.25 -7.80
N ARG A 51 4.84 12.33 -8.69
CA ARG A 51 5.53 12.11 -9.96
C ARG A 51 5.31 13.24 -10.96
N PHE A 52 4.22 13.99 -10.82
CA PHE A 52 3.76 15.02 -11.74
C PHE A 52 3.89 16.43 -11.15
N HIS A 53 4.79 16.57 -10.18
CA HIS A 53 5.03 17.84 -9.50
C HIS A 53 5.24 18.99 -10.51
N PRO A 54 4.64 20.18 -10.32
CA PRO A 54 4.71 21.27 -11.31
C PRO A 54 6.12 21.75 -11.66
N LYS A 55 7.10 21.53 -10.77
CA LYS A 55 8.52 21.85 -11.02
C LYS A 55 9.26 20.75 -11.80
N GLU A 56 8.62 19.63 -12.13
CA GLU A 56 9.20 18.57 -12.94
C GLU A 56 9.24 19.00 -14.41
N THR A 57 10.46 19.16 -14.94
CA THR A 57 10.70 19.59 -16.32
C THR A 57 10.96 18.42 -17.26
N GLY A 58 11.24 17.23 -16.73
CA GLY A 58 11.51 16.02 -17.51
C GLY A 58 10.25 15.24 -17.87
N PRO A 59 10.30 14.36 -18.90
CA PRO A 59 9.18 13.49 -19.22
C PRO A 59 8.92 12.50 -18.08
N VAL A 60 7.69 12.48 -17.57
CA VAL A 60 7.26 11.55 -16.51
C VAL A 60 6.80 10.23 -17.15
N LYS A 61 7.60 9.17 -16.98
CA LYS A 61 7.26 7.83 -17.45
C LYS A 61 5.97 7.34 -16.80
N THR A 62 4.98 7.01 -17.62
CA THR A 62 3.65 6.55 -17.19
C THR A 62 3.22 5.39 -18.07
N ALA A 63 2.94 4.25 -17.47
CA ALA A 63 2.35 3.10 -18.14
C ALA A 63 0.87 3.35 -18.45
N TRP A 64 0.28 2.55 -19.34
CA TRP A 64 -1.12 2.69 -19.75
C TRP A 64 -2.11 2.57 -18.57
N ASP A 65 -1.74 1.82 -17.54
CA ASP A 65 -2.50 1.62 -16.31
C ASP A 65 -2.22 2.69 -15.23
N GLY A 66 -1.48 3.74 -15.60
CA GLY A 66 -1.17 4.89 -14.76
C GLY A 66 0.08 4.75 -13.88
N ARG A 67 0.61 3.53 -13.71
CA ARG A 67 1.80 3.26 -12.89
C ARG A 67 3.07 3.88 -13.47
N GLY A 68 4.13 3.96 -12.67
CA GLY A 68 5.39 4.52 -13.13
C GLY A 68 6.48 4.60 -12.05
N PRO A 69 7.74 4.84 -12.44
CA PRO A 69 8.80 5.03 -11.47
C PRO A 69 8.66 6.38 -10.77
N PHE A 70 8.94 6.42 -9.48
CA PHE A 70 9.19 7.69 -8.80
C PHE A 70 10.53 8.28 -9.23
N ARG A 71 10.64 9.61 -9.15
CA ARG A 71 11.94 10.28 -9.06
C ARG A 71 12.71 9.68 -7.89
N LYS A 72 14.03 9.51 -8.03
CA LYS A 72 14.87 8.97 -6.97
C LYS A 72 16.23 9.65 -6.92
N THR A 73 16.71 9.91 -5.71
CA THR A 73 18.01 10.55 -5.43
C THR A 73 18.83 9.60 -4.56
N PRO A 74 20.06 9.24 -4.94
CA PRO A 74 20.93 8.44 -4.07
C PRO A 74 21.17 9.12 -2.74
N ILE A 75 21.11 8.36 -1.64
CA ILE A 75 21.44 8.83 -0.29
C ILE A 75 22.27 7.76 0.43
N LEU A 76 23.08 8.15 1.41
CA LEU A 76 23.77 7.18 2.26
C LEU A 76 22.86 6.81 3.44
N PRO A 77 22.68 5.51 3.73
CA PRO A 77 21.90 5.10 4.90
C PRO A 77 22.40 5.70 6.21
N ALA A 78 23.71 5.93 6.34
CA ALA A 78 24.33 6.53 7.52
C ALA A 78 23.90 7.99 7.77
N ASP A 79 23.39 8.69 6.74
CA ASP A 79 22.94 10.08 6.87
C ASP A 79 21.48 10.17 7.36
N VAL A 80 20.70 9.08 7.21
CA VAL A 80 19.25 9.08 7.45
C VAL A 80 18.77 8.01 8.43
N ILE A 81 19.66 7.14 8.89
CA ILE A 81 19.40 6.14 9.94
C ILE A 81 20.29 6.50 11.13
N PRO A 82 19.74 6.61 12.35
CA PRO A 82 20.52 7.04 13.49
C PRO A 82 21.65 6.05 13.80
N PRO A 83 22.86 6.51 14.17
CA PRO A 83 23.98 5.63 14.50
C PRO A 83 23.67 4.58 15.58
N SER A 84 22.74 4.89 16.50
CA SER A 84 22.25 3.98 17.54
C SER A 84 21.58 2.71 16.99
N ALA A 85 21.03 2.75 15.77
CA ALA A 85 20.47 1.58 15.10
C ALA A 85 21.55 0.59 14.61
N GLY A 86 22.81 1.04 14.54
CA GLY A 86 23.92 0.30 13.95
C GLY A 86 23.92 0.31 12.40
N PRO A 87 24.96 -0.23 11.78
CA PRO A 87 25.10 -0.20 10.33
C PRO A 87 24.11 -1.14 9.64
N LEU A 88 23.61 -0.72 8.49
CA LEU A 88 22.88 -1.64 7.61
C LEU A 88 23.80 -2.77 7.11
N PRO A 89 23.26 -3.97 6.86
CA PRO A 89 24.03 -5.05 6.26
C PRO A 89 24.53 -4.65 4.87
N ARG A 90 25.76 -5.05 4.52
CA ARG A 90 26.30 -4.81 3.18
C ARG A 90 25.38 -5.38 2.11
N THR A 91 24.97 -4.54 1.18
CA THR A 91 24.13 -4.88 0.03
C THR A 91 24.66 -4.20 -1.21
N ARG A 92 24.49 -4.84 -2.38
CA ARG A 92 24.85 -4.26 -3.68
C ARG A 92 23.83 -3.21 -4.15
N LYS A 93 22.67 -3.15 -3.50
CA LYS A 93 21.62 -2.18 -3.84
C LYS A 93 21.95 -0.83 -3.23
N GLN A 94 21.90 0.20 -4.06
CA GLN A 94 21.96 1.58 -3.60
C GLN A 94 20.65 1.94 -2.87
N PHE A 95 20.77 2.79 -1.86
CA PHE A 95 19.65 3.33 -1.10
C PHE A 95 19.28 4.70 -1.66
N PHE A 96 17.98 4.99 -1.75
CA PHE A 96 17.48 6.19 -2.41
C PHE A 96 16.40 6.88 -1.58
N ARG A 97 16.34 8.21 -1.73
CA ARG A 97 15.14 9.01 -1.49
C ARG A 97 14.28 8.99 -2.73
N TYR A 98 13.07 8.45 -2.63
CA TYR A 98 12.07 8.46 -3.69
C TYR A 98 11.07 9.60 -3.49
N GLY A 99 10.79 10.34 -4.57
CA GLY A 99 9.89 11.48 -4.57
C GLY A 99 10.51 12.78 -5.10
N ILE A 100 9.80 13.89 -4.87
CA ILE A 100 10.21 15.25 -5.22
C ILE A 100 11.52 15.66 -4.54
N LEU A 101 12.19 16.68 -5.06
CA LEU A 101 13.44 17.17 -4.46
C LEU A 101 13.17 17.89 -3.12
N PRO A 102 14.07 17.79 -2.12
CA PRO A 102 13.94 18.50 -0.84
C PRO A 102 13.70 20.01 -0.99
N ASP A 103 14.40 20.66 -1.93
CA ASP A 103 14.22 22.08 -2.20
C ASP A 103 12.85 22.43 -2.80
N TRP A 104 12.21 21.49 -3.50
CA TRP A 104 10.85 21.69 -3.99
C TRP A 104 9.88 21.64 -2.83
N PHE A 105 9.97 20.58 -2.02
CA PHE A 105 9.16 20.42 -0.81
C PHE A 105 9.26 21.62 0.13
N ARG A 106 10.49 22.10 0.40
CA ARG A 106 10.72 23.31 1.22
C ARG A 106 10.02 24.53 0.62
N LYS A 107 10.16 24.78 -0.68
CA LYS A 107 9.52 25.91 -1.36
C LYS A 107 7.99 25.81 -1.37
N ASP A 108 7.46 24.60 -1.47
CA ASP A 108 6.00 24.39 -1.45
C ASP A 108 5.45 24.61 -0.03
N LEU A 109 6.20 24.24 1.01
CA LEU A 109 5.87 24.60 2.40
C LEU A 109 5.94 26.12 2.61
N GLU A 110 7.02 26.78 2.17
CA GLU A 110 7.22 28.23 2.30
C GLU A 110 6.17 29.07 1.54
N ALA A 111 5.51 28.47 0.54
CA ALA A 111 4.44 29.11 -0.22
C ALA A 111 3.07 29.03 0.47
N LEU A 112 2.94 28.27 1.56
CA LEU A 112 1.71 28.17 2.35
C LEU A 112 1.71 29.20 3.48
N ASP A 113 0.53 29.74 3.78
CA ASP A 113 0.30 30.32 5.10
C ASP A 113 0.52 29.24 6.17
N PRO A 114 1.08 29.58 7.35
CA PRO A 114 1.27 28.62 8.43
C PRO A 114 -0.05 27.89 8.77
N PRO A 115 -0.09 26.54 8.67
CA PRO A 115 -1.27 25.79 9.04
C PRO A 115 -1.44 25.74 10.56
N ASP A 116 -2.65 25.45 11.02
CA ASP A 116 -2.94 25.25 12.45
C ASP A 116 -2.54 23.84 12.92
N LEU A 117 -2.47 22.87 11.99
CA LEU A 117 -2.12 21.48 12.27
C LEU A 117 -1.55 20.80 11.02
N ILE A 118 -0.58 19.90 11.22
CA ILE A 118 0.02 19.11 10.14
C ILE A 118 -0.23 17.62 10.39
N LEU A 119 -0.81 16.92 9.43
CA LEU A 119 -1.04 15.47 9.47
C LEU A 119 -0.08 14.77 8.52
N VAL A 120 0.76 13.89 9.06
CA VAL A 120 1.70 13.06 8.31
C VAL A 120 1.25 11.60 8.38
N THR A 121 1.32 10.89 7.27
CA THR A 121 1.00 9.45 7.22
C THR A 121 2.23 8.60 6.90
N SER A 122 2.14 7.30 7.07
CA SER A 122 3.13 6.36 6.54
C SER A 122 2.52 4.98 6.28
N LEU A 123 2.87 4.38 5.14
CA LEU A 123 2.25 3.15 4.64
C LEU A 123 3.07 1.88 4.94
N MET A 124 4.37 1.99 5.23
CA MET A 124 5.25 0.86 5.52
C MET A 124 6.16 1.18 6.71
N THR A 125 6.44 0.18 7.53
CA THR A 125 7.30 0.31 8.72
C THR A 125 8.72 0.73 8.36
N TYR A 126 9.34 0.06 7.38
CA TYR A 126 10.72 0.32 6.96
C TYR A 126 10.93 1.65 6.20
N TRP A 127 9.89 2.48 6.02
CA TRP A 127 10.00 3.84 5.47
C TRP A 127 10.20 4.91 6.55
N ALA A 128 10.39 4.51 7.81
CA ALA A 128 10.53 5.40 8.97
C ALA A 128 11.53 6.56 8.79
N SER A 129 12.66 6.34 8.12
CA SER A 129 13.66 7.39 7.92
C SER A 129 13.21 8.45 6.91
N GLY A 130 12.40 8.10 5.91
CA GLY A 130 11.79 9.07 4.99
C GLY A 130 10.76 9.95 5.69
N VAL A 131 9.95 9.35 6.58
CA VAL A 131 9.02 10.07 7.47
C VAL A 131 9.76 11.07 8.35
N THR A 132 10.85 10.62 8.98
CA THR A 132 11.65 11.43 9.90
C THR A 132 12.28 12.62 9.18
N GLU A 133 12.85 12.42 7.99
CA GLU A 133 13.37 13.53 7.19
C GLU A 133 12.27 14.52 6.78
N THR A 134 11.12 14.02 6.30
CA THR A 134 9.98 14.88 5.93
C THR A 134 9.55 15.75 7.12
N ILE A 135 9.37 15.17 8.30
CA ILE A 135 8.99 15.90 9.52
C ILE A 135 10.06 16.92 9.92
N SER A 136 11.35 16.56 9.81
CA SER A 136 12.44 17.49 10.09
C SER A 136 12.43 18.71 9.17
N VAL A 137 12.13 18.54 7.88
CA VAL A 137 12.02 19.67 6.94
C VAL A 137 10.79 20.51 7.26
N ILE A 138 9.65 19.89 7.55
CA ILE A 138 8.42 20.59 7.99
C ILE A 138 8.72 21.46 9.21
N ARG A 139 9.33 20.89 10.27
CA ARG A 139 9.66 21.61 11.50
C ARG A 139 10.60 22.79 11.25
N SER A 140 11.50 22.70 10.26
CA SER A 140 12.41 23.80 9.92
C SER A 140 11.70 24.99 9.25
N VAL A 141 10.50 24.79 8.69
CA VAL A 141 9.69 25.84 8.07
C VAL A 141 8.58 26.31 9.02
N PHE A 142 7.96 25.36 9.73
CA PHE A 142 6.87 25.59 10.68
C PHE A 142 7.28 25.11 12.08
N PRO A 143 8.13 25.87 12.81
CA PRO A 143 8.69 25.44 14.09
C PRO A 143 7.63 25.21 15.17
N ASP A 144 6.57 26.02 15.18
CA ASP A 144 5.56 26.04 16.26
C ASP A 144 4.26 25.31 15.92
N VAL A 145 4.12 24.80 14.68
CA VAL A 145 2.89 24.13 14.26
C VAL A 145 2.90 22.67 14.73
N PRO A 146 1.83 22.18 15.39
CA PRO A 146 1.76 20.79 15.82
C PRO A 146 1.75 19.81 14.62
N ILE A 147 2.51 18.73 14.74
CA ILE A 147 2.65 17.66 13.76
C ILE A 147 2.14 16.36 14.37
N VAL A 148 1.14 15.75 13.72
CA VAL A 148 0.57 14.46 14.10
C VAL A 148 0.93 13.41 13.07
N LEU A 149 1.53 12.30 13.52
CA LEU A 149 1.88 11.17 12.67
C LEU A 149 0.88 10.02 12.88
N GLY A 150 0.33 9.50 11.78
CA GLY A 150 -0.53 8.31 11.76
C GLY A 150 -0.15 7.31 10.67
N GLY A 151 -1.00 6.31 10.47
CA GLY A 151 -0.83 5.28 9.43
C GLY A 151 -0.20 3.98 9.94
N LYS A 152 0.21 3.12 9.00
CA LYS A 152 0.67 1.75 9.29
C LYS A 152 1.96 1.72 10.12
N TYR A 153 2.93 2.58 9.80
CA TYR A 153 4.16 2.69 10.59
C TYR A 153 3.88 3.14 12.02
N ALA A 154 3.08 4.20 12.21
CA ALA A 154 2.69 4.68 13.53
C ALA A 154 1.99 3.58 14.34
N THR A 155 1.13 2.79 13.69
CA THR A 155 0.37 1.72 14.35
C THR A 155 1.22 0.50 14.70
N LEU A 156 2.10 0.05 13.80
CA LEU A 156 2.89 -1.17 13.97
C LEU A 156 4.22 -0.95 14.70
N CYS A 157 4.67 0.30 14.82
CA CYS A 157 5.94 0.66 15.43
C CYS A 157 5.77 1.89 16.32
N GLN A 158 4.72 1.92 17.13
CA GLN A 158 4.31 3.09 17.92
C GLN A 158 5.43 3.70 18.76
N GLU A 159 6.15 2.86 19.53
CA GLU A 159 7.23 3.33 20.40
C GLU A 159 8.36 3.97 19.60
N HIS A 160 8.77 3.34 18.49
CA HIS A 160 9.79 3.88 17.61
C HIS A 160 9.32 5.17 16.92
N ALA A 161 8.08 5.21 16.45
CA ALA A 161 7.51 6.41 15.84
C ALA A 161 7.47 7.57 16.83
N ALA A 162 7.05 7.34 18.07
CA ALA A 162 6.99 8.36 19.11
C ALA A 162 8.38 8.87 19.51
N ALA A 163 9.37 7.99 19.58
CA ALA A 163 10.72 8.36 19.98
C ALA A 163 11.53 9.06 18.88
N PHE A 164 11.35 8.68 17.62
CA PHE A 164 12.30 9.04 16.55
C PHE A 164 11.72 9.83 15.38
N SER A 165 10.39 9.92 15.22
CA SER A 165 9.81 10.61 14.05
C SER A 165 9.92 12.13 14.09
N GLY A 166 9.99 12.72 15.29
CA GLY A 166 9.91 14.17 15.51
C GLY A 166 8.48 14.74 15.50
N ALA A 167 7.44 13.90 15.43
CA ALA A 167 6.05 14.33 15.57
C ALA A 167 5.72 14.68 17.03
N ASP A 168 4.80 15.63 17.24
CA ASP A 168 4.31 16.02 18.57
C ASP A 168 3.31 15.01 19.12
N LEU A 169 2.62 14.28 18.24
CA LEU A 169 1.70 13.22 18.59
C LEU A 169 1.78 12.08 17.58
N VAL A 170 1.77 10.84 18.07
CA VAL A 170 1.63 9.63 17.26
C VAL A 170 0.28 8.99 17.55
N ILE A 171 -0.52 8.76 16.50
CA ILE A 171 -1.83 8.10 16.59
C ILE A 171 -1.75 6.73 15.92
N THR A 172 -2.28 5.73 16.62
CA THR A 172 -2.37 4.33 16.16
C THR A 172 -3.79 3.95 15.78
N GLY A 173 -3.94 3.02 14.84
CA GLY A 173 -5.24 2.51 14.41
C GLY A 173 -5.93 3.42 13.40
N GLN A 174 -7.26 3.34 13.35
CA GLN A 174 -8.09 4.14 12.45
C GLN A 174 -8.07 5.62 12.88
N GLY A 175 -7.94 6.54 11.93
CA GLY A 175 -7.80 7.97 12.23
C GLY A 175 -9.14 8.69 12.42
N GLU A 176 -10.19 8.17 11.81
CA GLU A 176 -11.54 8.76 11.80
C GLU A 176 -12.07 9.03 13.22
N PRO A 177 -11.99 8.10 14.20
CA PRO A 177 -12.50 8.33 15.55
C PRO A 177 -11.74 9.42 16.33
N ALA A 178 -10.52 9.77 15.92
CA ALA A 178 -9.70 10.76 16.61
C ALA A 178 -9.84 12.18 16.04
N LEU A 179 -10.48 12.35 14.87
CA LEU A 179 -10.45 13.61 14.12
C LEU A 179 -11.02 14.80 14.90
N GLU A 180 -12.23 14.71 15.44
CA GLU A 180 -12.88 15.82 16.15
C GLU A 180 -12.04 16.30 17.33
N ASN A 181 -11.70 15.36 18.23
CA ASN A 181 -10.90 15.64 19.41
C ASN A 181 -9.51 16.18 19.06
N MET A 182 -8.87 15.65 18.02
CA MET A 182 -7.56 16.10 17.57
C MET A 182 -7.62 17.53 17.04
N ILE A 183 -8.58 17.84 16.18
CA ILE A 183 -8.73 19.17 15.60
C ILE A 183 -9.06 20.18 16.69
N THR A 184 -10.02 19.88 17.57
CA THR A 184 -10.35 20.77 18.69
C THR A 184 -9.18 20.99 19.63
N ARG A 185 -8.43 19.93 19.96
CA ARG A 185 -7.25 20.03 20.83
C ARG A 185 -6.18 20.95 20.28
N PHE A 186 -5.83 20.83 18.99
CA PHE A 186 -4.68 21.54 18.43
C PHE A 186 -5.03 22.89 17.83
N THR A 187 -6.27 23.09 17.40
CA THR A 187 -6.70 24.35 16.77
C THR A 187 -7.50 25.26 17.74
N GLY A 188 -7.94 24.72 18.88
CA GLY A 188 -8.84 25.40 19.81
C GLY A 188 -10.26 25.61 19.28
N ARG A 189 -10.56 25.12 18.06
CA ARG A 189 -11.86 25.28 17.40
C ARG A 189 -12.65 23.97 17.46
N PRO A 190 -13.87 23.96 18.01
CA PRO A 190 -14.74 22.79 17.96
C PRO A 190 -14.93 22.32 16.52
N LEU A 191 -14.80 21.01 16.29
CA LEU A 191 -15.12 20.37 15.03
C LEU A 191 -16.25 19.38 15.25
N PHE A 192 -17.24 19.42 14.36
CA PHE A 192 -18.30 18.43 14.28
C PHE A 192 -18.25 17.84 12.88
N LEU A 193 -17.93 16.55 12.78
CA LEU A 193 -18.02 15.84 11.52
C LEU A 193 -19.49 15.71 11.13
N ASN A 194 -19.77 15.83 9.84
CA ASN A 194 -21.11 15.59 9.34
C ASN A 194 -21.45 14.10 9.56
N ASP A 195 -22.41 13.83 10.44
CA ASP A 195 -22.87 12.47 10.73
C ASP A 195 -23.70 11.92 9.57
N ARG A 196 -23.01 11.37 8.57
CA ARG A 196 -23.60 10.70 7.40
C ARG A 196 -22.92 9.35 7.19
N PRO A 197 -23.12 8.38 8.08
CA PRO A 197 -22.43 7.09 8.03
C PRO A 197 -22.69 6.33 6.72
N ASP A 198 -23.88 6.51 6.14
CA ASP A 198 -24.27 5.89 4.87
C ASP A 198 -23.75 6.64 3.63
N ASN A 199 -23.32 7.90 3.80
CA ASN A 199 -22.92 8.78 2.71
C ASN A 199 -21.74 9.69 3.10
N PRO A 200 -20.58 9.12 3.48
CA PRO A 200 -19.40 9.93 3.76
C PRO A 200 -18.85 10.56 2.48
N PRO A 201 -18.13 11.69 2.57
CA PRO A 201 -17.44 12.28 1.43
C PRO A 201 -16.41 11.30 0.84
N PHE A 202 -16.15 11.44 -0.46
CA PHE A 202 -15.09 10.65 -1.10
C PHE A 202 -13.70 11.10 -0.63
N PRO A 203 -12.69 10.22 -0.66
CA PRO A 203 -11.32 10.59 -0.39
C PRO A 203 -10.91 11.78 -1.28
N ALA A 204 -10.20 12.78 -0.74
CA ALA A 204 -9.88 14.00 -1.47
C ALA A 204 -8.76 13.81 -2.53
N LEU A 205 -8.95 12.88 -3.47
CA LEU A 205 -7.98 12.57 -4.53
C LEU A 205 -7.74 13.78 -5.45
N ASP A 206 -8.72 14.68 -5.56
CA ASP A 206 -8.63 15.95 -6.29
C ASP A 206 -7.52 16.89 -5.78
N LEU A 207 -7.02 16.66 -4.56
CA LEU A 207 -5.86 17.39 -4.02
C LEU A 207 -4.52 16.94 -4.65
N CYS A 208 -4.48 15.79 -5.34
CA CYS A 208 -3.30 15.38 -6.07
C CYS A 208 -3.14 16.21 -7.35
N SER A 209 -1.92 16.66 -7.66
CA SER A 209 -1.63 17.51 -8.84
C SER A 209 -2.10 16.90 -10.16
N LYS A 210 -1.93 15.57 -10.32
CA LYS A 210 -2.43 14.79 -11.45
C LYS A 210 -2.72 13.35 -11.03
N LEU A 211 -3.90 12.88 -11.41
CA LEU A 211 -4.33 11.50 -11.22
C LEU A 211 -4.25 10.75 -12.56
N THR A 212 -3.57 9.60 -12.57
CA THR A 212 -3.54 8.65 -13.71
C THR A 212 -4.31 7.37 -13.42
N PHE A 213 -4.74 7.21 -12.17
CA PHE A 213 -5.55 6.13 -11.63
C PHE A 213 -6.20 6.62 -10.32
N ALA A 214 -7.18 5.88 -9.82
CA ALA A 214 -7.74 6.08 -8.48
C ALA A 214 -7.70 4.76 -7.68
N PRO A 215 -7.09 4.75 -6.48
CA PRO A 215 -7.23 3.61 -5.59
C PRO A 215 -8.61 3.62 -4.92
N VAL A 216 -9.20 2.44 -4.79
CA VAL A 216 -10.53 2.25 -4.22
C VAL A 216 -10.47 1.16 -3.15
N LEU A 217 -11.22 1.37 -2.08
CA LEU A 217 -11.51 0.35 -1.07
C LEU A 217 -13.02 0.13 -1.03
N THR A 218 -13.45 -1.12 -1.19
CA THR A 218 -14.84 -1.52 -0.93
C THR A 218 -15.01 -2.02 0.51
N THR A 219 -13.93 -2.53 1.09
CA THR A 219 -13.86 -3.16 2.39
C THR A 219 -12.53 -2.84 3.08
N ARG A 220 -12.59 -2.57 4.39
CA ARG A 220 -11.42 -2.57 5.28
C ARG A 220 -11.42 -3.83 6.13
N GLY A 221 -10.25 -4.44 6.31
CA GLY A 221 -10.08 -5.68 7.06
C GLY A 221 -10.25 -6.94 6.22
N CYS A 222 -9.83 -8.06 6.80
CA CYS A 222 -9.77 -9.37 6.16
C CYS A 222 -10.28 -10.44 7.14
N PRO A 223 -11.12 -11.41 6.72
CA PRO A 223 -11.56 -12.50 7.61
C PRO A 223 -10.47 -13.56 7.82
N PHE A 224 -9.36 -13.49 7.08
CA PHE A 224 -8.26 -14.46 7.16
C PHE A 224 -7.17 -13.99 8.13
N SER A 225 -6.53 -14.94 8.80
CA SER A 225 -5.47 -14.71 9.79
C SER A 225 -4.11 -15.27 9.34
N CYS A 226 -3.62 -14.83 8.18
CA CYS A 226 -2.30 -15.27 7.69
C CYS A 226 -1.21 -14.92 8.70
N GLU A 227 -0.33 -15.88 9.04
CA GLU A 227 0.69 -15.68 10.06
C GLU A 227 1.73 -14.59 9.70
N TYR A 228 1.90 -14.31 8.41
CA TYR A 228 2.81 -13.29 7.89
C TYR A 228 2.15 -11.92 7.65
N CYS A 229 0.85 -11.77 7.87
CA CYS A 229 0.08 -10.59 7.50
C CYS A 229 -0.47 -9.87 8.74
N ALA A 230 -0.33 -8.54 8.78
CA ALA A 230 -0.79 -7.70 9.89
C ALA A 230 -2.23 -7.17 9.73
N SER A 231 -2.99 -7.64 8.73
CA SER A 231 -4.34 -7.12 8.44
C SER A 231 -5.28 -7.22 9.65
N SER A 232 -5.29 -8.35 10.38
CA SER A 232 -6.14 -8.51 11.59
C SER A 232 -5.74 -7.61 12.76
N PHE A 233 -4.47 -7.19 12.82
CA PHE A 233 -4.00 -6.23 13.83
C PHE A 233 -4.36 -4.79 13.44
N LEU A 234 -4.15 -4.43 12.18
CA LEU A 234 -4.43 -3.08 11.65
C LEU A 234 -5.94 -2.81 11.54
N GLU A 235 -6.72 -3.82 11.15
CA GLU A 235 -8.14 -3.74 10.85
C GLU A 235 -8.86 -4.93 11.54
N PRO A 236 -9.06 -4.87 12.87
CA PRO A 236 -9.58 -5.98 13.67
C PRO A 236 -11.03 -6.36 13.34
N ARG A 237 -11.75 -5.51 12.60
CA ARG A 237 -13.12 -5.75 12.15
C ARG A 237 -13.20 -5.51 10.65
N MET A 238 -13.91 -6.39 9.95
CA MET A 238 -14.23 -6.21 8.55
C MET A 238 -15.38 -5.20 8.41
N VAL A 239 -15.14 -4.09 7.71
CA VAL A 239 -16.13 -3.04 7.47
C VAL A 239 -16.31 -2.87 5.97
N ARG A 240 -17.54 -3.08 5.47
CA ARG A 240 -17.89 -2.95 4.06
C ARG A 240 -18.59 -1.62 3.81
N ARG A 241 -18.24 -0.98 2.70
CA ARG A 241 -18.97 0.16 2.16
C ARG A 241 -20.12 -0.34 1.29
N SER A 242 -21.14 0.49 1.10
CA SER A 242 -22.20 0.18 0.14
C SER A 242 -21.63 0.07 -1.28
N PRO A 243 -21.95 -0.99 -2.06
CA PRO A 243 -21.63 -1.08 -3.49
C PRO A 243 -22.11 0.14 -4.29
N ASP A 244 -23.26 0.72 -3.92
CA ASP A 244 -23.78 1.95 -4.57
C ASP A 244 -22.83 3.12 -4.37
N ARG A 245 -22.40 3.34 -3.12
CA ARG A 245 -21.48 4.44 -2.77
C ARG A 245 -20.12 4.28 -3.42
N VAL A 246 -19.62 3.04 -3.55
CA VAL A 246 -18.36 2.77 -4.26
C VAL A 246 -18.53 3.02 -5.76
N PHE A 247 -19.64 2.63 -6.35
CA PHE A 247 -19.93 2.91 -7.76
C PHE A 247 -20.04 4.42 -8.02
N GLU A 248 -20.71 5.17 -7.15
CA GLU A 248 -20.80 6.63 -7.22
C GLU A 248 -19.41 7.30 -7.11
N GLU A 249 -18.52 6.78 -6.26
CA GLU A 249 -17.14 7.24 -6.16
C GLU A 249 -16.38 7.02 -7.48
N ILE A 250 -16.50 5.83 -8.06
CA ILE A 250 -15.88 5.50 -9.36
C ILE A 250 -16.38 6.45 -10.45
N CYS A 251 -17.69 6.65 -10.53
CA CYS A 251 -18.31 7.58 -11.48
C CYS A 251 -17.85 9.03 -11.27
N HIS A 252 -17.75 9.47 -10.01
CA HIS A 252 -17.25 10.81 -9.68
C HIS A 252 -15.84 11.04 -10.24
N TRP A 253 -14.89 10.14 -9.94
CA TRP A 253 -13.52 10.26 -10.45
C TRP A 253 -13.43 10.08 -11.97
N HIS A 254 -14.26 9.22 -12.54
CA HIS A 254 -14.29 9.04 -13.99
C HIS A 254 -14.81 10.29 -14.73
N HIS A 255 -15.95 10.82 -14.32
CA HIS A 255 -16.60 11.93 -15.03
C HIS A 255 -15.92 13.27 -14.78
N GLN A 256 -15.48 13.54 -13.54
CA GLN A 256 -14.90 14.84 -13.19
C GLN A 256 -13.39 14.92 -13.44
N HIS A 257 -12.69 13.78 -13.36
CA HIS A 257 -11.22 13.74 -13.45
C HIS A 257 -10.71 12.83 -14.58
N HIS A 258 -11.60 12.30 -15.43
CA HIS A 258 -11.26 11.46 -16.58
C HIS A 258 -10.44 10.20 -16.23
N ILE A 259 -10.61 9.69 -15.01
CA ILE A 259 -9.91 8.49 -14.56
C ILE A 259 -10.53 7.25 -15.17
N LYS A 260 -9.68 6.42 -15.79
CA LYS A 260 -10.09 5.13 -16.35
C LYS A 260 -9.54 3.92 -15.58
N ASN A 261 -8.40 4.08 -14.91
CA ASN A 261 -7.76 2.99 -14.17
C ASN A 261 -8.12 3.08 -12.68
N PHE A 262 -8.63 1.99 -12.12
CA PHE A 262 -9.01 1.88 -10.72
C PHE A 262 -8.32 0.67 -10.08
N ALA A 263 -7.69 0.87 -8.92
CA ALA A 263 -6.97 -0.18 -8.20
C ALA A 263 -7.68 -0.51 -6.89
N PHE A 264 -8.19 -1.74 -6.77
CA PHE A 264 -8.82 -2.22 -5.54
C PHE A 264 -7.76 -2.67 -4.53
N TYR A 265 -7.68 -1.97 -3.41
CA TYR A 265 -6.75 -2.28 -2.32
C TYR A 265 -7.39 -3.10 -1.19
N ASP A 266 -8.58 -3.64 -1.42
CA ASP A 266 -9.24 -4.55 -0.48
C ASP A 266 -8.32 -5.73 -0.15
N ASP A 267 -8.20 -6.06 1.14
CA ASP A 267 -7.45 -7.24 1.58
C ASP A 267 -8.17 -8.56 1.21
N ALA A 268 -9.47 -8.49 0.90
CA ALA A 268 -10.33 -9.64 0.63
C ALA A 268 -11.53 -9.29 -0.28
N LEU A 269 -11.26 -8.68 -1.45
CA LEU A 269 -12.29 -8.10 -2.35
C LEU A 269 -13.48 -9.03 -2.63
N LEU A 270 -13.23 -10.30 -2.94
CA LEU A 270 -14.26 -11.24 -3.41
C LEU A 270 -14.94 -12.04 -2.28
N VAL A 271 -14.51 -11.88 -1.03
CA VAL A 271 -15.15 -12.58 0.08
C VAL A 271 -16.59 -12.11 0.22
N ASN A 272 -17.53 -13.05 0.18
CA ASN A 272 -18.98 -12.79 0.14
C ASN A 272 -19.39 -12.03 -1.14
N GLY A 273 -18.73 -12.34 -2.26
CA GLY A 273 -18.91 -11.71 -3.56
C GLY A 273 -20.37 -11.45 -3.97
N PRO A 274 -21.27 -12.46 -3.94
CA PRO A 274 -22.67 -12.30 -4.36
C PRO A 274 -23.43 -11.18 -3.62
N ASN A 275 -23.07 -10.93 -2.36
CA ASN A 275 -23.74 -9.92 -1.53
C ASN A 275 -22.95 -8.59 -1.48
N HIS A 276 -21.87 -8.44 -2.25
CA HIS A 276 -21.01 -7.26 -2.20
C HIS A 276 -20.35 -6.94 -3.54
N ALA A 277 -19.18 -7.51 -3.83
CA ALA A 277 -18.38 -7.17 -5.02
C ALA A 277 -19.11 -7.44 -6.34
N TYR A 278 -19.99 -8.45 -6.39
CA TYR A 278 -20.72 -8.80 -7.61
C TYR A 278 -21.74 -7.72 -7.95
N LEU A 279 -22.43 -7.18 -6.94
CA LEU A 279 -23.38 -6.07 -7.09
C LEU A 279 -22.69 -4.82 -7.65
N LEU A 280 -21.46 -4.54 -7.21
CA LEU A 280 -20.64 -3.46 -7.75
C LEU A 280 -20.27 -3.73 -9.23
N MET A 281 -19.81 -4.94 -9.55
CA MET A 281 -19.44 -5.31 -10.92
C MET A 281 -20.64 -5.25 -11.87
N GLU A 282 -21.82 -5.70 -11.46
CA GLU A 282 -23.05 -5.58 -12.25
C GLU A 282 -23.40 -4.12 -12.56
N LYS A 283 -23.26 -3.21 -11.57
CA LYS A 283 -23.47 -1.77 -11.78
C LYS A 283 -22.49 -1.20 -12.80
N ILE A 284 -21.21 -1.56 -12.68
CA ILE A 284 -20.16 -1.16 -13.62
C ILE A 284 -20.48 -1.64 -15.04
N ILE A 285 -20.87 -2.92 -15.19
CA ILE A 285 -21.24 -3.52 -16.49
C ILE A 285 -22.43 -2.79 -17.10
N ASN A 286 -23.49 -2.56 -16.31
CA ASN A 286 -24.71 -1.91 -16.78
C ASN A 286 -24.49 -0.44 -17.16
N ALA A 287 -23.53 0.22 -16.52
CA ALA A 287 -23.17 1.61 -16.84
C ALA A 287 -22.43 1.75 -18.17
N GLY A 288 -21.82 0.68 -18.69
CA GLY A 288 -21.14 0.68 -19.98
C GLY A 288 -19.96 1.66 -20.07
N LEU A 289 -19.32 1.97 -18.94
CA LEU A 289 -18.19 2.90 -18.87
C LEU A 289 -16.88 2.23 -19.31
N ASP A 290 -16.03 2.97 -20.01
CA ASP A 290 -14.69 2.51 -20.43
C ASP A 290 -13.70 2.59 -19.25
N LEU A 291 -13.78 1.59 -18.36
CA LEU A 291 -13.04 1.48 -17.11
C LEU A 291 -12.16 0.23 -17.07
N PHE A 292 -11.03 0.34 -16.37
CA PHE A 292 -10.05 -0.73 -16.18
C PHE A 292 -9.76 -0.94 -14.70
N PHE A 293 -9.83 -2.19 -14.24
CA PHE A 293 -9.68 -2.53 -12.83
C PHE A 293 -8.45 -3.41 -12.54
N HIS A 294 -7.81 -3.17 -11.41
CA HIS A 294 -6.57 -3.84 -10.98
C HIS A 294 -6.66 -4.32 -9.54
N THR A 295 -6.06 -5.48 -9.25
CA THR A 295 -6.11 -6.12 -7.91
C THR A 295 -4.70 -6.31 -7.32
N PRO A 296 -4.04 -5.23 -6.86
CA PRO A 296 -2.66 -5.32 -6.34
C PRO A 296 -2.51 -6.22 -5.10
N ASN A 297 -3.52 -6.27 -4.21
CA ASN A 297 -3.46 -6.94 -2.90
C ASN A 297 -3.80 -8.45 -2.92
N ALA A 298 -3.85 -9.04 -4.12
CA ALA A 298 -4.22 -10.44 -4.34
C ALA A 298 -5.69 -10.76 -4.02
N LEU A 299 -6.25 -11.67 -4.81
CA LEU A 299 -7.55 -12.26 -4.60
C LEU A 299 -7.37 -13.64 -3.99
N HIS A 300 -8.25 -13.97 -3.04
CA HIS A 300 -8.26 -15.30 -2.45
C HIS A 300 -8.74 -16.31 -3.50
N ILE A 301 -7.92 -17.32 -3.78
CA ILE A 301 -8.13 -18.26 -4.91
C ILE A 301 -9.49 -18.98 -4.84
N ARG A 302 -9.97 -19.32 -3.63
CA ARG A 302 -11.27 -20.00 -3.45
C ARG A 302 -12.46 -19.15 -3.90
N GLU A 303 -12.33 -17.83 -3.88
CA GLU A 303 -13.42 -16.91 -4.24
C GLU A 303 -13.51 -16.70 -5.76
N ILE A 304 -12.57 -17.24 -6.54
CA ILE A 304 -12.58 -17.17 -8.00
C ILE A 304 -13.45 -18.31 -8.56
N THR A 305 -14.76 -18.10 -8.53
CA THR A 305 -15.74 -18.99 -9.19
C THR A 305 -15.88 -18.62 -10.68
N PRO A 306 -16.52 -19.47 -11.51
CA PRO A 306 -16.86 -19.10 -12.89
C PRO A 306 -17.66 -17.79 -12.99
N GLU A 307 -18.60 -17.57 -12.07
CA GLU A 307 -19.38 -16.33 -11.98
C GLU A 307 -18.52 -15.12 -11.62
N ALA A 308 -17.63 -15.25 -10.61
CA ALA A 308 -16.69 -14.19 -10.26
C ALA A 308 -15.84 -13.80 -11.47
N ALA A 309 -15.30 -14.79 -12.17
CA ALA A 309 -14.44 -14.59 -13.33
C ALA A 309 -15.19 -13.91 -14.48
N ASP A 310 -16.42 -14.32 -14.79
CA ASP A 310 -17.27 -13.68 -15.82
C ASP A 310 -17.54 -12.20 -15.48
N LEU A 311 -18.00 -11.94 -14.26
CA LEU A 311 -18.29 -10.57 -13.80
C LEU A 311 -17.05 -9.69 -13.84
N MET A 312 -15.91 -10.19 -13.36
CA MET A 312 -14.65 -9.45 -13.40
C MET A 312 -14.20 -9.15 -14.83
N PHE A 313 -14.32 -10.12 -15.74
CA PHE A 313 -13.93 -9.91 -17.13
C PHE A 313 -14.79 -8.85 -17.80
N ARG A 314 -16.13 -8.98 -17.68
CA ARG A 314 -17.10 -8.05 -18.26
C ARG A 314 -17.05 -6.66 -17.63
N ALA A 315 -16.76 -6.56 -16.34
CA ALA A 315 -16.57 -5.28 -15.65
C ALA A 315 -15.28 -4.56 -16.05
N GLY A 316 -14.34 -5.24 -16.73
CA GLY A 316 -13.12 -4.59 -17.24
C GLY A 316 -11.88 -4.78 -16.36
N PHE A 317 -11.81 -5.82 -15.52
CA PHE A 317 -10.58 -6.13 -14.82
C PHE A 317 -9.46 -6.47 -15.82
N LYS A 318 -8.26 -5.93 -15.60
CA LYS A 318 -7.08 -6.11 -16.47
C LYS A 318 -5.87 -6.68 -15.75
N THR A 319 -5.86 -6.65 -14.42
CA THR A 319 -4.78 -7.23 -13.62
C THR A 319 -5.37 -8.05 -12.48
N ILE A 320 -5.21 -9.36 -12.59
CA ILE A 320 -5.62 -10.35 -11.60
C ILE A 320 -4.38 -10.84 -10.86
N ARG A 321 -4.34 -10.65 -9.55
CA ARG A 321 -3.34 -11.26 -8.69
C ARG A 321 -4.00 -12.31 -7.82
N LEU A 322 -3.44 -13.49 -7.75
CA LEU A 322 -3.92 -14.61 -6.94
C LEU A 322 -2.94 -14.82 -5.79
N GLY A 323 -3.44 -14.88 -4.55
CA GLY A 323 -2.64 -15.20 -3.38
C GLY A 323 -2.43 -16.70 -3.26
N LEU A 324 -1.39 -17.23 -3.91
CA LEU A 324 -1.06 -18.67 -3.86
C LEU A 324 -0.03 -18.98 -2.77
N GLU A 325 0.96 -18.10 -2.62
CA GLU A 325 2.08 -18.14 -1.66
C GLU A 325 3.06 -19.30 -1.81
N THR A 326 2.56 -20.52 -1.94
CA THR A 326 3.35 -21.73 -2.21
C THR A 326 2.52 -22.79 -2.94
N ALA A 327 3.15 -23.53 -3.86
CA ALA A 327 2.57 -24.71 -4.50
C ALA A 327 3.09 -26.03 -3.88
N ALA A 328 3.85 -25.97 -2.80
CA ALA A 328 4.25 -27.15 -2.05
C ALA A 328 3.05 -27.66 -1.23
N PHE A 329 2.12 -28.38 -1.86
CA PHE A 329 0.79 -28.64 -1.31
C PHE A 329 0.70 -29.62 -0.11
N SER A 330 1.81 -29.92 0.58
CA SER A 330 1.85 -30.91 1.67
C SER A 330 0.85 -30.62 2.81
N LYS A 331 0.39 -31.65 3.53
CA LYS A 331 -0.47 -31.44 4.72
C LYS A 331 0.34 -31.01 5.96
N ASP A 332 1.65 -31.30 5.98
CA ASP A 332 2.56 -31.00 7.10
C ASP A 332 3.22 -29.62 6.98
N ARG A 333 2.61 -28.70 6.20
CA ARG A 333 3.16 -27.36 5.98
C ARG A 333 3.16 -26.55 7.28
N GLN A 334 4.29 -25.92 7.56
CA GLN A 334 4.44 -24.99 8.69
C GLN A 334 3.74 -23.64 8.42
N TYR A 335 3.58 -23.24 7.15
CA TYR A 335 2.97 -21.97 6.73
C TYR A 335 1.93 -22.17 5.61
N ASP A 336 0.81 -21.46 5.72
CA ASP A 336 -0.26 -21.29 4.71
C ASP A 336 -0.84 -22.56 4.05
N VAL A 337 -1.91 -23.10 4.67
CA VAL A 337 -2.66 -24.29 4.23
C VAL A 337 -3.94 -23.93 3.45
N LYS A 338 -4.10 -22.67 3.03
CA LYS A 338 -5.39 -22.14 2.57
C LYS A 338 -5.81 -22.55 1.18
N VAL A 339 -4.89 -23.00 0.35
CA VAL A 339 -5.16 -23.32 -1.06
C VAL A 339 -4.69 -24.73 -1.39
N ARG A 340 -5.58 -25.50 -2.01
CA ARG A 340 -5.29 -26.81 -2.61
C ARG A 340 -4.97 -26.65 -4.09
N ALA A 341 -4.21 -27.60 -4.64
CA ALA A 341 -3.87 -27.61 -6.06
C ALA A 341 -5.13 -27.57 -6.97
N ASP A 342 -6.16 -28.33 -6.62
CA ASP A 342 -7.42 -28.38 -7.38
C ASP A 342 -8.20 -27.05 -7.33
N GLU A 343 -8.11 -26.30 -6.24
CA GLU A 343 -8.71 -24.97 -6.11
C GLU A 343 -8.01 -23.96 -7.03
N PHE A 344 -6.67 -24.01 -7.08
CA PHE A 344 -5.89 -23.16 -7.98
C PHE A 344 -6.21 -23.43 -9.46
N PHE A 345 -6.23 -24.70 -9.89
CA PHE A 345 -6.56 -25.02 -11.27
C PHE A 345 -7.99 -24.64 -11.64
N ARG A 346 -8.96 -24.82 -10.74
CA ARG A 346 -10.34 -24.36 -10.95
C ARG A 346 -10.42 -22.85 -11.15
N ALA A 347 -9.76 -22.08 -10.29
CA ALA A 347 -9.71 -20.61 -10.40
C ALA A 347 -9.06 -20.16 -11.72
N VAL A 348 -7.91 -20.74 -12.07
CA VAL A 348 -7.22 -20.42 -13.32
C VAL A 348 -8.06 -20.78 -14.54
N ASN A 349 -8.73 -21.94 -14.52
CA ASN A 349 -9.62 -22.34 -15.60
C ASN A 349 -10.80 -21.37 -15.73
N ALA A 350 -11.45 -21.00 -14.62
CA ALA A 350 -12.54 -20.03 -14.61
C ALA A 350 -12.13 -18.69 -15.23
N LEU A 351 -10.96 -18.15 -14.85
CA LEU A 351 -10.43 -16.91 -15.42
C LEU A 351 -10.15 -17.03 -16.93
N LYS A 352 -9.50 -18.11 -17.36
CA LYS A 352 -9.23 -18.31 -18.80
C LYS A 352 -10.50 -18.50 -19.62
N THR A 353 -11.47 -19.25 -19.09
CA THR A 353 -12.78 -19.43 -19.74
C THR A 353 -13.55 -18.11 -19.85
N ALA A 354 -13.44 -17.23 -18.85
CA ALA A 354 -14.04 -15.89 -18.90
C ALA A 354 -13.36 -14.97 -19.93
N GLY A 355 -12.11 -15.26 -20.32
CA GLY A 355 -11.38 -14.54 -21.37
C GLY A 355 -10.10 -13.84 -20.92
N PHE A 356 -9.64 -14.05 -19.68
CA PHE A 356 -8.38 -13.45 -19.21
C PHE A 356 -7.16 -14.12 -19.85
N ASP A 357 -6.24 -13.29 -20.33
CA ASP A 357 -4.95 -13.73 -20.88
C ASP A 357 -3.94 -14.08 -19.78
N ALA A 358 -2.97 -14.94 -20.10
CA ALA A 358 -1.91 -15.36 -19.18
C ALA A 358 -1.10 -14.18 -18.59
N GLN A 359 -0.95 -13.08 -19.36
CA GLN A 359 -0.23 -11.88 -18.90
C GLN A 359 -1.02 -11.07 -17.86
N GLN A 360 -2.35 -11.22 -17.84
CA GLN A 360 -3.25 -10.54 -16.91
C GLN A 360 -3.36 -11.29 -15.58
N ILE A 361 -3.02 -12.58 -15.53
CA ILE A 361 -3.14 -13.43 -14.34
C ILE A 361 -1.75 -13.65 -13.71
N GLY A 362 -1.58 -13.22 -12.46
CA GLY A 362 -0.37 -13.38 -11.68
C GLY A 362 -0.53 -14.19 -10.39
N ALA A 363 0.26 -15.24 -10.24
CA ALA A 363 0.54 -16.09 -9.08
C ALA A 363 1.42 -15.53 -7.96
N TYR A 364 0.96 -14.78 -6.95
CA TYR A 364 1.89 -14.38 -5.85
C TYR A 364 2.46 -15.61 -5.13
N LEU A 365 3.78 -15.61 -4.92
CA LEU A 365 4.54 -16.68 -4.27
C LEU A 365 5.46 -16.06 -3.22
N LEU A 366 5.31 -16.43 -1.95
CA LEU A 366 6.14 -15.90 -0.88
C LEU A 366 7.58 -16.40 -1.02
N CYS A 367 8.53 -15.50 -0.79
CA CYS A 367 9.94 -15.81 -0.85
C CYS A 367 10.73 -15.08 0.24
N GLY A 368 11.54 -15.83 0.98
CA GLY A 368 12.38 -15.34 2.07
C GLY A 368 11.73 -15.42 3.45
N LEU A 369 10.73 -16.28 3.63
CA LEU A 369 10.18 -16.63 4.95
C LEU A 369 11.26 -17.30 5.83
N PRO A 370 11.11 -17.27 7.18
CA PRO A 370 11.97 -18.04 8.07
C PRO A 370 12.01 -19.53 7.66
N ASP A 371 13.21 -20.10 7.62
CA ASP A 371 13.49 -21.51 7.31
C ASP A 371 12.87 -22.05 6.00
N GLN A 372 12.52 -21.15 5.07
CA GLN A 372 11.85 -21.53 3.81
C GLN A 372 12.79 -22.28 2.86
N ASN A 373 12.35 -23.44 2.41
CA ASN A 373 13.05 -24.20 1.36
C ASN A 373 12.92 -23.50 -0.02
N LEU A 374 14.04 -23.09 -0.60
CA LEU A 374 14.07 -22.44 -1.92
C LEU A 374 13.85 -23.40 -3.10
N ASP A 375 13.98 -24.72 -2.90
CA ASP A 375 13.56 -25.71 -3.90
C ASP A 375 12.05 -25.67 -4.09
N ASP A 376 11.29 -25.54 -2.99
CA ASP A 376 9.84 -25.43 -3.04
C ASP A 376 9.39 -24.12 -3.71
N VAL A 377 10.12 -23.02 -3.49
CA VAL A 377 9.85 -21.74 -4.20
C VAL A 377 10.04 -21.92 -5.70
N ALA A 378 11.14 -22.54 -6.13
CA ALA A 378 11.43 -22.78 -7.54
C ALA A 378 10.41 -23.74 -8.19
N ALA A 379 10.05 -24.83 -7.49
CA ALA A 379 9.02 -25.75 -7.92
C ALA A 379 7.65 -25.06 -8.04
N SER A 380 7.32 -24.17 -7.11
CA SER A 380 6.09 -23.38 -7.15
C SER A 380 6.04 -22.43 -8.34
N MET A 381 7.17 -21.79 -8.67
CA MET A 381 7.26 -20.97 -9.89
C MET A 381 7.03 -21.82 -11.15
N ALA A 382 7.64 -23.00 -11.23
CA ALA A 382 7.46 -23.91 -12.36
C ALA A 382 6.01 -24.41 -12.48
N PHE A 383 5.37 -24.75 -11.34
CA PHE A 383 3.97 -25.14 -11.27
C PHE A 383 3.03 -24.04 -11.82
N VAL A 384 3.23 -22.80 -11.37
CA VAL A 384 2.44 -21.64 -11.84
C VAL A 384 2.66 -21.37 -13.33
N LYS A 385 3.92 -21.42 -13.80
CA LYS A 385 4.24 -21.30 -15.25
C LYS A 385 3.54 -22.38 -16.07
N LYS A 386 3.57 -23.64 -15.61
CA LYS A 386 2.91 -24.77 -16.28
C LYS A 386 1.39 -24.59 -16.37
N ALA A 387 0.78 -23.92 -15.39
CA ALA A 387 -0.64 -23.54 -15.42
C ALA A 387 -0.94 -22.37 -16.39
N GLY A 388 0.06 -21.79 -17.06
CA GLY A 388 -0.08 -20.64 -17.95
C GLY A 388 -0.44 -19.36 -17.20
N VAL A 389 0.17 -19.16 -16.03
CA VAL A 389 0.01 -17.99 -15.16
C VAL A 389 1.38 -17.40 -14.89
N LEU A 390 1.48 -16.07 -14.71
CA LEU A 390 2.73 -15.40 -14.40
C LEU A 390 3.14 -15.64 -12.93
N PRO A 391 4.29 -16.28 -12.62
CA PRO A 391 4.76 -16.45 -11.25
C PRO A 391 5.23 -15.14 -10.62
N VAL A 392 4.54 -14.75 -9.56
CA VAL A 392 4.58 -13.60 -8.66
C VAL A 392 5.45 -13.62 -7.39
N LEU A 393 6.73 -14.03 -7.34
CA LEU A 393 7.60 -13.73 -6.16
C LEU A 393 7.27 -12.40 -5.43
N ALA A 394 6.77 -12.54 -4.20
CA ALA A 394 6.48 -11.52 -3.21
C ALA A 394 7.45 -11.73 -2.04
N PHE A 395 8.34 -10.78 -1.82
CA PHE A 395 9.41 -10.97 -0.83
C PHE A 395 8.91 -10.66 0.57
N TYR A 396 9.19 -11.57 1.49
CA TYR A 396 8.80 -11.46 2.88
C TYR A 396 9.52 -10.27 3.56
N SER A 397 8.72 -9.40 4.16
CA SER A 397 9.15 -8.42 5.15
C SER A 397 8.61 -8.88 6.50
N PRO A 398 9.43 -9.06 7.54
CA PRO A 398 8.94 -9.27 8.90
C PRO A 398 8.08 -8.08 9.35
N ILE A 399 6.89 -8.33 9.89
CA ILE A 399 5.99 -7.27 10.35
C ILE A 399 5.71 -7.47 11.84
N PRO A 400 5.91 -6.43 12.69
CA PRO A 400 5.52 -6.49 14.09
C PRO A 400 4.07 -6.91 14.28
N HIS A 401 3.78 -7.55 15.41
CA HIS A 401 2.44 -8.01 15.79
C HIS A 401 1.85 -9.15 14.92
N THR A 402 2.60 -9.65 13.93
CA THR A 402 2.19 -10.85 13.19
C THR A 402 2.60 -12.12 13.94
N PRO A 403 1.87 -13.24 13.80
CA PRO A 403 2.27 -14.51 14.41
C PRO A 403 3.70 -14.97 14.03
N LEU A 404 4.20 -14.60 12.84
CA LEU A 404 5.59 -14.90 12.44
C LEU A 404 6.64 -13.97 13.05
N TRP A 405 6.26 -12.90 13.75
CA TRP A 405 7.21 -11.90 14.23
C TRP A 405 8.32 -12.51 15.09
N GLU A 406 7.97 -13.28 16.12
CA GLU A 406 8.96 -13.86 17.04
C GLU A 406 9.91 -14.84 16.32
N THR A 407 9.36 -15.68 15.44
CA THR A 407 10.15 -16.58 14.60
C THR A 407 11.09 -15.81 13.68
N ALA A 408 10.62 -14.70 13.09
CA ALA A 408 11.43 -13.85 12.24
C ALA A 408 12.56 -13.15 13.01
N VAL A 409 12.29 -12.64 14.21
CA VAL A 409 13.28 -12.01 15.09
C VAL A 409 14.37 -13.00 15.49
N SER A 410 13.99 -14.19 15.95
CA SER A 410 14.93 -15.27 16.32
C SER A 410 15.71 -15.80 15.11
N GLY A 411 15.04 -15.87 13.95
CA GLY A 411 15.59 -16.35 12.69
C GLY A 411 16.50 -15.36 11.96
N ALA A 412 16.40 -14.05 12.25
CA ALA A 412 17.00 -13.01 11.44
C ALA A 412 18.54 -12.97 11.50
N ARG A 413 19.14 -12.45 10.43
CA ARG A 413 20.59 -12.24 10.31
C ARG A 413 21.13 -11.09 11.16
N PHE A 414 20.23 -10.23 11.60
CA PHE A 414 20.51 -9.01 12.33
C PHE A 414 19.26 -8.69 13.16
N ASP A 415 19.46 -7.93 14.23
CA ASP A 415 18.39 -7.59 15.16
C ASP A 415 17.37 -6.64 14.50
N LEU A 416 16.15 -7.15 14.32
CA LEU A 416 15.06 -6.43 13.67
C LEU A 416 14.52 -5.28 14.54
N ASN A 417 14.73 -5.33 15.86
CA ASN A 417 14.17 -4.36 16.81
C ASN A 417 14.96 -3.04 16.84
N ARG A 418 16.17 -2.99 16.26
CA ARG A 418 17.03 -1.80 16.30
C ARG A 418 16.44 -0.61 15.56
N HIS A 419 15.81 -0.87 14.42
CA HIS A 419 15.18 0.15 13.58
C HIS A 419 14.28 -0.52 12.53
N PRO A 420 13.11 0.06 12.20
CA PRO A 420 12.16 -0.53 11.25
C PRO A 420 12.76 -0.87 9.88
N VAL A 421 13.78 -0.14 9.43
CA VAL A 421 14.51 -0.40 8.16
C VAL A 421 15.02 -1.84 8.04
N PHE A 422 15.35 -2.50 9.15
CA PHE A 422 15.85 -3.88 9.14
C PHE A 422 14.77 -4.88 8.71
N THR A 423 13.48 -4.49 8.75
CA THR A 423 12.39 -5.32 8.22
C THR A 423 12.25 -5.27 6.69
N ASN A 424 13.06 -4.45 5.99
CA ASN A 424 12.97 -4.29 4.55
C ASN A 424 13.32 -5.59 3.79
N ASN A 425 12.40 -6.05 2.92
CA ASN A 425 12.55 -7.29 2.15
C ASN A 425 13.79 -7.31 1.23
N SER A 426 14.33 -6.15 0.84
CA SER A 426 15.55 -6.07 0.03
C SER A 426 16.80 -6.53 0.78
N LEU A 427 16.74 -6.57 2.11
CA LEU A 427 17.81 -7.08 2.98
C LEU A 427 17.74 -8.60 3.19
N PHE A 428 16.61 -9.24 2.84
CA PHE A 428 16.30 -10.63 3.13
C PHE A 428 16.63 -11.01 4.59
N PRO A 429 15.87 -10.46 5.57
CA PRO A 429 16.25 -10.56 6.98
C PRO A 429 16.34 -12.00 7.49
N CYS A 430 15.44 -12.87 7.02
CA CYS A 430 15.35 -14.27 7.43
C CYS A 430 16.13 -15.25 6.54
N VAL A 431 16.90 -14.79 5.53
CA VAL A 431 17.64 -15.67 4.59
C VAL A 431 19.14 -15.68 4.91
N ARG A 432 19.55 -16.55 5.84
CA ARG A 432 20.90 -16.56 6.44
C ARG A 432 22.03 -16.80 5.44
N SER A 433 21.89 -17.79 4.55
CA SER A 433 22.91 -18.18 3.58
C SER A 433 23.10 -17.16 2.45
N GLU A 434 24.35 -16.82 2.12
CA GLU A 434 24.65 -15.99 0.96
C GLU A 434 24.33 -16.69 -0.36
N ALA A 435 24.54 -18.00 -0.42
CA ALA A 435 24.19 -18.81 -1.58
C ALA A 435 22.68 -18.76 -1.87
N ASP A 436 21.86 -18.78 -0.81
CA ASP A 436 20.41 -18.68 -0.92
C ASP A 436 19.95 -17.30 -1.38
N ARG A 437 20.56 -16.22 -0.86
CA ARG A 437 20.28 -14.86 -1.38
C ARG A 437 20.66 -14.71 -2.86
N ALA A 438 21.81 -15.26 -3.26
CA ALA A 438 22.22 -15.27 -4.66
C ALA A 438 21.24 -16.09 -5.52
N ARG A 439 20.74 -17.21 -5.00
CA ARG A 439 19.71 -18.02 -5.63
C ARG A 439 18.39 -17.29 -5.79
N ILE A 440 17.89 -16.59 -4.75
CA ILE A 440 16.68 -15.75 -4.85
C ILE A 440 16.84 -14.68 -5.92
N SER A 441 18.02 -14.05 -6.01
CA SER A 441 18.30 -13.07 -7.07
C SER A 441 18.22 -13.69 -8.48
N ARG A 442 18.64 -14.95 -8.66
CA ARG A 442 18.49 -15.67 -9.93
C ARG A 442 17.02 -15.97 -10.23
N LEU A 443 16.27 -16.49 -9.25
CA LEU A 443 14.83 -16.77 -9.39
C LEU A 443 14.04 -15.51 -9.78
N LYS A 444 14.37 -14.35 -9.19
CA LYS A 444 13.76 -13.07 -9.55
C LYS A 444 13.93 -12.73 -11.04
N ASN A 445 15.09 -13.03 -11.63
CA ASN A 445 15.41 -12.67 -13.01
C ASN A 445 14.80 -13.63 -14.05
N GLN A 446 14.46 -14.87 -13.67
CA GLN A 446 13.75 -15.83 -14.52
C GLN A 446 12.32 -15.41 -14.91
N ARG A 447 11.84 -14.29 -14.36
CA ARG A 447 10.53 -13.71 -14.69
C ARG A 447 10.53 -12.90 -15.98
N VAL A 448 11.71 -12.46 -16.45
CA VAL A 448 11.86 -11.47 -17.52
C VAL A 448 12.24 -12.12 -18.86
N SER A 449 12.79 -13.34 -18.85
CA SER A 449 13.38 -13.97 -20.04
C SER A 449 12.45 -14.93 -20.81
N ASP A 450 11.34 -15.39 -20.23
CA ASP A 450 10.60 -16.55 -20.76
C ASP A 450 9.20 -16.20 -21.31
N ILE A 451 8.93 -14.93 -21.63
CA ILE A 451 7.67 -14.46 -22.24
C ILE A 451 7.96 -13.45 -23.37
N VAL A 452 8.95 -13.77 -24.20
CA VAL A 452 9.10 -13.15 -25.54
C VAL A 452 8.81 -14.21 -26.58
#